data_AF-A0A0F9GL22-F1
#
_entry.id   AF-A0A0F9GL22-F1
#
_cell.length_a   1.000
_cell.length_b   1.000
_cell.length_c   1.000
_cell.angle_alpha   90.00
_cell.angle_beta   90.00
_cell.angle_gamma   90.00
#
_symmetry.space_group_name_H-M   'P 1'
#
loop_
_entity.id
_entity.type
_entity.pdbx_description
1 polymer ?
#
loop_
_entity_poly.entity_id
_entity_poly.type
_entity_poly.pdbx_seq_one_letter_code
_entity_poly.pdbx_strand_id
1 'polypeptide(L)'
;MKTFVAEVTQFFLPNGNAKPMLVDLPVDSEADYIAMTKAGYHFEAEVLRSGAVSLTISNHDTDFDTALVVNGPGVVGILTDMLKRRLWENVIS
;
A
#
# COMPACT_ATOMS: atom_id res chain seq x y z
N MET A 1 20.89 1.95 -1.61
CA MET A 1 20.03 0.86 -1.11
C MET A 1 19.43 0.17 -2.32
N LYS A 2 19.31 -1.16 -2.33
CA LYS A 2 18.65 -1.87 -3.45
C LYS A 2 17.14 -1.75 -3.28
N THR A 3 16.42 -1.55 -4.37
CA THR A 3 14.96 -1.43 -4.41
C THR A 3 14.36 -2.44 -5.39
N PHE A 4 13.06 -2.68 -5.25
CA PHE A 4 12.22 -3.37 -6.24
C PHE A 4 11.00 -2.50 -6.54
N VAL A 5 10.33 -2.77 -7.65
CA VAL A 5 9.15 -2.02 -8.08
C VAL A 5 7.89 -2.70 -7.56
N ALA A 6 7.12 -1.97 -6.76
CA ALA A 6 5.79 -2.35 -6.31
C ALA A 6 4.71 -1.53 -7.06
N GLU A 7 3.55 -2.13 -7.27
CA GLU A 7 2.38 -1.44 -7.80
C GLU A 7 1.50 -0.96 -6.65
N VAL A 8 1.02 0.28 -6.75
CA VAL A 8 0.06 0.90 -5.84
C VAL A 8 -1.08 1.47 -6.67
N THR A 9 -2.32 1.11 -6.34
CA THR A 9 -3.49 1.73 -6.98
C THR A 9 -3.75 3.08 -6.36
N GLN A 10 -3.52 4.16 -7.11
CA GLN A 10 -3.79 5.51 -6.64
C GLN A 10 -5.18 5.97 -7.05
N PHE A 11 -6.00 6.34 -6.07
CA PHE A 11 -7.31 6.94 -6.26
C PHE A 11 -7.21 8.47 -6.24
N PHE A 12 -7.91 9.10 -7.17
CA PHE A 12 -7.93 10.53 -7.36
C PHE A 12 -9.34 11.10 -7.16
N LEU A 13 -9.44 12.08 -6.27
CA LEU A 13 -10.60 12.94 -6.18
C LEU A 13 -10.73 13.86 -7.42
N PRO A 14 -11.94 14.34 -7.73
CA PRO A 14 -13.21 14.06 -7.04
C PRO A 14 -13.94 12.79 -7.53
N ASN A 15 -13.51 12.18 -8.64
CA ASN A 15 -14.33 11.18 -9.34
C ASN A 15 -13.96 9.73 -9.02
N GLY A 16 -13.08 9.49 -8.05
CA GLY A 16 -12.62 8.13 -7.71
C GLY A 16 -11.85 7.46 -8.84
N ASN A 17 -11.29 8.25 -9.77
CA ASN A 17 -10.46 7.69 -10.85
C ASN A 17 -9.26 6.97 -10.22
N ALA A 18 -9.03 5.73 -10.62
CA ALA A 18 -7.90 4.94 -10.15
C ALA A 18 -6.84 4.81 -11.24
N LYS A 19 -5.56 4.84 -10.85
CA LYS A 19 -4.44 4.52 -11.75
C LYS A 19 -3.41 3.66 -11.03
N PRO A 20 -2.84 2.64 -11.69
CA PRO A 20 -1.67 1.96 -11.17
C PRO A 20 -0.49 2.93 -11.17
N MET A 21 0.22 2.98 -10.06
CA MET A 21 1.45 3.74 -9.87
C MET A 21 2.56 2.78 -9.47
N LEU A 22 3.75 3.00 -10.01
CA LEU A 22 4.93 2.21 -9.68
C LEU A 22 5.74 2.94 -8.62
N VAL A 23 6.08 2.26 -7.53
CA VAL A 23 6.81 2.81 -6.39
C VAL A 23 8.02 1.93 -6.10
N ASP A 24 9.19 2.57 -5.95
CA ASP A 24 10.39 1.90 -5.48
C ASP A 24 10.30 1.63 -3.98
N LEU A 25 10.26 0.35 -3.61
CA LEU A 25 10.30 -0.09 -2.21
C LEU A 25 11.66 -0.76 -1.90
N PRO A 26 12.11 -0.75 -0.63
CA PRO A 26 13.34 -1.45 -0.24
C PRO A 26 13.28 -2.95 -0.56
N VAL A 27 14.35 -3.53 -1.09
CA VAL A 27 14.38 -4.98 -1.44
C VAL A 27 14.06 -5.89 -0.25
N ASP A 28 14.34 -5.43 0.98
CA ASP A 28 14.08 -6.19 2.20
C ASP A 28 12.58 -6.43 2.46
N SER A 29 11.67 -5.67 1.82
CA SER A 29 10.22 -5.88 1.88
C SER A 29 9.64 -6.60 0.65
N GLU A 30 10.47 -7.02 -0.30
CA GLU A 30 10.02 -7.68 -1.54
C GLU A 30 9.28 -9.00 -1.27
N ALA A 31 9.83 -9.83 -0.38
CA ALA A 31 9.22 -11.10 -0.01
C ALA A 31 7.82 -10.92 0.58
N ASP A 32 7.65 -9.90 1.43
CA ASP A 32 6.37 -9.61 2.10
C ASP A 32 5.36 -9.03 1.11
N TYR A 33 5.80 -8.19 0.17
CA TYR A 33 4.95 -7.71 -0.92
C TYR A 33 4.47 -8.86 -1.83
N ILE A 34 5.37 -9.79 -2.18
CA ILE A 34 5.00 -10.98 -2.97
C ILE A 34 4.02 -11.87 -2.19
N ALA A 35 4.21 -12.02 -0.86
CA ALA A 35 3.30 -12.79 -0.02
C ALA A 35 1.89 -12.14 0.05
N MET A 36 1.84 -10.83 0.29
CA MET A 36 0.61 -10.03 0.30
C MET A 36 -0.18 -10.18 -1.01
N THR A 37 0.50 -9.99 -2.15
CA THR A 37 -0.13 -10.10 -3.48
C THR A 37 -0.62 -11.52 -3.79
N LYS A 38 0.14 -12.55 -3.41
CA LYS A 38 -0.31 -13.95 -3.53
C LYS A 38 -1.53 -14.27 -2.66
N ALA A 39 -1.68 -13.59 -1.53
CA ALA A 39 -2.85 -13.71 -0.67
C ALA A 39 -4.07 -12.93 -1.20
N GLY A 40 -3.95 -12.27 -2.36
CA GLY A 40 -5.06 -11.56 -3.01
C GLY A 40 -5.26 -10.12 -2.52
N TYR A 41 -4.27 -9.55 -1.83
CA TYR A 41 -4.31 -8.17 -1.37
C TYR A 41 -3.44 -7.27 -2.25
N HIS A 42 -3.76 -5.98 -2.29
CA HIS A 42 -3.02 -4.96 -3.03
C HIS A 42 -2.92 -3.67 -2.23
N PHE A 43 -2.04 -2.78 -2.67
CA PHE A 43 -1.93 -1.43 -2.11
C PHE A 43 -2.90 -0.47 -2.77
N GLU A 44 -3.45 0.42 -1.96
CA GLU A 44 -4.22 1.57 -2.39
C GLU A 44 -3.67 2.83 -1.73
N ALA A 45 -3.72 3.94 -2.47
CA ALA A 45 -3.34 5.25 -1.98
C ALA A 45 -4.36 6.30 -2.42
N GLU A 46 -4.84 7.12 -1.50
CA GLU A 46 -5.73 8.24 -1.79
C GLU A 46 -5.16 9.54 -1.20
N VAL A 47 -5.01 10.57 -2.04
CA VAL A 47 -4.69 11.91 -1.55
C VAL A 47 -5.99 12.59 -1.12
N LEU A 48 -6.13 12.82 0.18
CA LEU A 48 -7.31 13.41 0.79
C LEU A 48 -7.36 14.92 0.56
N ARG A 49 -8.54 15.53 0.76
CA ARG A 49 -8.73 16.99 0.68
C ARG A 49 -7.87 17.78 1.67
N SER A 50 -7.47 17.15 2.78
CA SER A 50 -6.53 17.72 3.76
C SER A 50 -5.10 17.80 3.26
N GLY A 51 -4.78 17.15 2.12
CA GLY A 51 -3.42 16.98 1.61
C GLY A 51 -2.67 15.79 2.22
N ALA A 52 -3.25 15.07 3.18
CA ALA A 52 -2.71 13.81 3.67
C ALA A 52 -2.96 12.67 2.66
N VAL A 53 -2.19 11.59 2.77
CA VAL A 53 -2.35 10.37 1.98
C VAL A 53 -2.89 9.28 2.90
N SER A 54 -4.04 8.72 2.54
CA SER A 54 -4.53 7.47 3.11
C SER A 54 -3.90 6.32 2.34
N LEU A 55 -3.19 5.45 3.04
CA LEU A 55 -2.61 4.22 2.48
C LEU A 55 -3.38 3.04 3.04
N THR A 56 -3.72 2.10 2.17
CA THR A 56 -4.49 0.92 2.54
C THR A 56 -3.85 -0.33 1.92
N ILE A 57 -3.78 -1.41 2.68
CA ILE A 57 -3.70 -2.77 2.12
C ILE A 57 -5.13 -3.28 2.15
N SER A 58 -5.69 -3.61 0.99
CA SER A 58 -7.07 -4.10 0.89
C SER A 58 -7.13 -5.32 -0.02
N ASN A 59 -8.20 -6.09 0.12
CA ASN A 59 -8.75 -6.87 -0.97
C ASN A 59 -10.08 -6.22 -1.38
N HIS A 60 -10.66 -6.60 -2.53
CA HIS A 60 -11.91 -5.99 -3.03
C HIS A 60 -13.07 -5.95 -2.01
N ASP A 61 -13.01 -6.76 -0.96
CA ASP A 61 -14.08 -6.92 0.03
C ASP A 61 -13.80 -6.18 1.35
N THR A 62 -12.53 -5.89 1.69
CA THR A 62 -12.17 -5.39 3.03
C THR A 62 -10.85 -4.60 3.03
N ASP A 63 -10.89 -3.44 3.68
CA ASP A 63 -9.71 -2.69 4.11
C ASP A 63 -9.05 -3.41 5.28
N PHE A 64 -7.79 -3.78 5.10
CA PHE A 64 -7.16 -4.76 5.95
C PHE A 64 -6.04 -4.18 6.83
N ASP A 65 -5.28 -3.23 6.30
CA ASP A 65 -4.43 -2.33 7.10
C ASP A 65 -4.55 -0.92 6.54
N THR A 66 -4.54 0.09 7.41
CA THR A 66 -4.65 1.50 7.01
C THR A 66 -3.65 2.37 7.75
N ALA A 67 -3.13 3.38 7.06
CA ALA A 67 -2.27 4.39 7.65
C ALA A 67 -2.51 5.75 6.99
N LEU A 68 -2.52 6.80 7.81
CA LEU A 68 -2.58 8.18 7.35
C LEU A 68 -1.19 8.81 7.45
N VAL A 69 -0.68 9.35 6.35
CA VAL A 69 0.66 9.95 6.28
C VAL A 69 0.63 11.30 5.58
N VAL A 70 1.55 12.19 5.93
CA VAL A 70 1.76 13.44 5.18
C VAL A 70 2.23 13.10 3.77
N ASN A 71 1.66 13.77 2.75
CA ASN A 71 2.10 13.58 1.38
C ASN A 71 3.57 14.02 1.21
N GLY A 72 4.44 13.06 0.87
CA GLY A 72 5.87 13.30 0.72
C GLY A 72 6.69 12.02 0.85
N PRO A 73 8.02 12.15 1.03
CA PRO A 73 8.95 11.01 1.04
C PRO A 73 8.66 9.94 2.10
N GLY A 74 7.94 10.29 3.17
CA GLY A 74 7.57 9.36 4.25
C GLY A 74 6.61 8.25 3.81
N VAL A 75 5.90 8.40 2.69
CA VAL A 75 4.95 7.42 2.16
C VAL A 75 5.58 6.04 1.98
N VAL A 76 6.79 5.97 1.39
CA VAL A 76 7.51 4.70 1.17
C VAL A 76 7.83 3.99 2.48
N GLY A 77 8.21 4.75 3.52
CA GLY A 77 8.48 4.20 4.84
C GLY A 77 7.23 3.55 5.44
N ILE A 78 6.09 4.23 5.35
CA ILE A 78 4.82 3.71 5.87
C ILE A 78 4.35 2.47 5.10
N LEU A 79 4.44 2.45 3.76
CA LEU A 79 4.12 1.24 2.97
C LEU A 79 4.98 0.04 3.41
N THR A 80 6.27 0.28 3.61
CA THR A 80 7.21 -0.76 4.08
C THR A 80 6.84 -1.24 5.48
N ASP A 81 6.48 -0.34 6.38
CA ASP A 81 6.08 -0.70 7.75
C ASP A 81 4.74 -1.44 7.81
N MET A 82 3.81 -1.14 6.91
CA MET A 82 2.58 -1.92 6.77
C MET A 82 2.88 -3.37 6.33
N LEU A 83 3.81 -3.57 5.37
CA LEU A 83 4.22 -4.92 4.96
C LEU A 83 4.82 -5.73 6.11
N LYS A 84 5.68 -5.11 6.93
CA LYS A 84 6.32 -5.80 8.07
C LYS A 84 5.32 -6.34 9.10
N ARG A 85 4.11 -5.79 9.17
CA ARG A 85 3.06 -6.26 10.08
C ARG A 85 2.47 -7.60 9.64
N ARG A 86 2.57 -7.93 8.34
CA ARG A 86 2.14 -9.21 7.74
C ARG A 86 0.73 -9.63 8.16
N LEU A 87 -0.16 -8.66 8.28
CA LEU A 87 -1.46 -8.92 8.88
C LEU A 87 -2.23 -9.98 8.07
N TRP A 88 -2.00 -10.07 6.75
CA TRP A 88 -2.73 -10.93 5.80
C TRP A 88 -2.49 -12.42 6.04
N GLU A 89 -1.43 -12.77 6.78
CA GLU A 89 -1.11 -14.15 7.15
C GLU A 89 -2.01 -14.67 8.30
N ASN A 90 -2.65 -13.78 9.05
CA ASN A 90 -3.50 -14.16 10.19
C ASN A 90 -4.95 -14.48 9.80
N VAL A 91 -5.30 -14.36 8.51
CA VAL A 91 -6.62 -14.76 7.99
C VAL A 91 -6.59 -16.27 7.71
N ILE A 92 -6.50 -17.07 8.78
CA ILE A 92 -6.74 -18.51 8.72
C ILE A 92 -8.23 -18.73 8.99
N SER A 93 -8.96 -19.07 7.93
CA SER A 93 -10.29 -19.70 8.00
C SER A 93 -10.18 -21.19 8.29
#